data_AF-A0A2V6W738-F1
#
_entry.id   AF-A0A2V6W738-F1
#
_cell.length_a   1.000
_cell.length_b   1.000
_cell.length_c   1.000
_cell.angle_alpha   90.00
_cell.angle_beta   90.00
_cell.angle_gamma   90.00
#
_symmetry.space_group_name_H-M   'P 1'
#
loop_
_entity.id
_entity.type
_entity.pdbx_description
1 polymer ?
#
loop_
_entity_poly.entity_id
_entity_poly.type
_entity_poly.pdbx_seq_one_letter_code
_entity_poly.pdbx_strand_id
1 'polypeptide(L)'
;MLLPEQVQRLLERALAEFAPEWQVASGCTELSLNNADHWVSGLGTFGLVLRNRQSKAAKILGWRNGDFMNATYHRGISYRVLEAYADRITDPIRRYFEEVGLVLPGVMRPQKASAAK
;
A
#
# COMPACT_ATOMS: atom_id res chain seq x y z
N MET A 1 -3.40 0.81 -18.06
CA MET A 1 -2.57 0.61 -16.85
C MET A 1 -2.43 1.94 -16.15
N LEU A 2 -2.42 1.95 -14.82
CA LEU A 2 -2.21 3.16 -14.03
C LEU A 2 -0.74 3.60 -14.16
N LEU A 3 -0.52 4.91 -14.35
CA LEU A 3 0.82 5.49 -14.29
C LEU A 3 1.30 5.54 -12.83
N PRO A 4 2.63 5.50 -12.57
CA PRO A 4 3.18 5.55 -11.21
C PRO A 4 2.64 6.70 -10.35
N GLU A 5 2.39 7.88 -10.94
CA GLU A 5 1.84 9.04 -10.23
C GLU A 5 0.37 8.84 -9.86
N GLN A 6 -0.40 8.13 -10.69
CA GLN A 6 -1.79 7.77 -10.37
C GLN A 6 -1.83 6.76 -9.23
N VAL A 7 -0.92 5.77 -9.27
CA VAL A 7 -0.75 4.79 -8.19
C VAL A 7 -0.42 5.47 -6.87
N GLN A 8 0.57 6.38 -6.86
CA GLN A 8 0.96 7.10 -5.66
C GLN A 8 -0.23 7.88 -5.09
N ARG A 9 -0.96 8.64 -5.92
CA ARG A 9 -2.13 9.42 -5.46
C ARG A 9 -3.24 8.54 -4.90
N LEU A 10 -3.55 7.41 -5.53
CA LEU A 10 -4.57 6.48 -5.03
C LEU A 10 -4.14 5.87 -3.70
N LEU A 11 -2.87 5.50 -3.57
CA LEU A 11 -2.34 4.95 -2.33
C LEU A 11 -2.33 5.98 -1.21
N GLU A 12 -1.93 7.23 -1.46
CA GLU A 12 -1.99 8.32 -0.48
C GLU A 12 -3.42 8.55 0.03
N ARG A 13 -4.42 8.49 -0.85
CA ARG A 13 -5.84 8.56 -0.46
C ARG A 13 -6.25 7.38 0.41
N ALA A 14 -5.89 6.16 0.01
CA ALA A 14 -6.21 4.97 0.79
C ALA A 14 -5.53 4.97 2.17
N LEU A 15 -4.28 5.44 2.26
CA LEU A 15 -3.57 5.62 3.54
C LEU A 15 -4.28 6.64 4.42
N ALA A 16 -4.66 7.80 3.87
CA ALA A 16 -5.42 8.79 4.64
C ALA A 16 -6.75 8.25 5.18
N GLU A 17 -7.38 7.34 4.45
CA GLU A 17 -8.66 6.74 4.82
C GLU A 17 -8.52 5.61 5.86
N PHE A 18 -7.56 4.71 5.69
CA PHE A 18 -7.48 3.46 6.45
C PHE A 18 -6.27 3.33 7.37
N ALA A 19 -5.18 4.05 7.10
CA ALA A 19 -3.91 3.96 7.83
C ALA A 19 -3.22 5.34 7.96
N PRO A 20 -3.89 6.35 8.57
CA PRO A 20 -3.46 7.75 8.50
C PRO A 20 -2.12 8.01 9.20
N GLU A 21 -1.71 7.14 10.11
CA GLU A 21 -0.38 7.16 10.73
C GLU A 21 0.77 6.86 9.76
N TRP A 22 0.49 6.37 8.55
CA TRP A 22 1.47 6.10 7.52
C TRP A 22 1.42 7.13 6.38
N GLN A 23 2.56 7.31 5.71
CA GLN A 23 2.67 8.17 4.53
C GLN A 23 3.65 7.58 3.53
N VAL A 24 3.46 7.91 2.25
CA VAL A 24 4.45 7.64 1.21
C VAL A 24 5.67 8.53 1.46
N ALA A 25 6.86 7.93 1.44
CA ALA A 25 8.13 8.60 1.71
C ALA A 25 9.07 8.62 0.49
N SER A 26 8.79 7.82 -0.53
CA SER A 26 9.53 7.80 -1.80
C SER A 26 8.57 7.66 -2.99
N GLY A 27 9.04 8.00 -4.19
CA GLY A 27 8.27 7.82 -5.41
C GLY A 27 7.86 6.36 -5.65
N CYS A 28 6.78 6.20 -6.41
CA CYS A 28 6.27 4.91 -6.85
C CYS A 28 7.05 4.39 -8.07
N THR A 29 7.41 3.12 -8.07
CA THR A 29 8.13 2.45 -9.17
C THR A 29 7.40 1.19 -9.60
N GLU A 30 7.21 0.98 -10.90
CA GLU A 30 6.69 -0.29 -11.41
C GLU A 30 7.77 -1.38 -11.34
N LEU A 31 7.38 -2.56 -10.87
CA LEU A 31 8.29 -3.68 -10.63
C LEU A 31 8.22 -4.68 -11.78
N SER A 32 9.39 -5.05 -12.29
CA SER A 32 9.58 -6.15 -13.23
C SER A 32 9.57 -7.52 -12.54
N LEU A 33 8.93 -8.51 -13.18
CA LEU A 33 8.99 -9.92 -12.82
C LEU A 33 10.37 -10.55 -13.07
N ASN A 34 11.17 -9.93 -13.95
CA ASN A 34 12.47 -10.46 -14.37
C ASN A 34 13.63 -9.96 -13.49
N ASN A 35 13.34 -9.14 -12.48
CA ASN A 35 14.33 -8.69 -11.51
C ASN A 35 14.19 -9.53 -10.22
N ALA A 36 15.26 -10.22 -9.84
CA ALA A 36 15.28 -11.08 -8.66
C ALA A 36 15.10 -10.31 -7.34
N ASP A 37 15.48 -9.04 -7.29
CA ASP A 37 15.33 -8.20 -6.10
C ASP A 37 13.89 -7.73 -5.89
N HIS A 38 13.08 -7.76 -6.95
CA HIS A 38 11.69 -7.35 -6.89
C HIS A 38 10.83 -8.43 -6.22
N TRP A 39 9.98 -7.98 -5.31
CA TRP A 39 8.98 -8.79 -4.65
C TRP A 39 7.58 -8.43 -5.13
N VAL A 40 7.24 -8.98 -6.28
CA VAL A 40 5.95 -8.74 -6.96
C VAL A 40 4.79 -9.48 -6.29
N SER A 41 3.57 -8.94 -6.43
CA SER A 41 2.31 -9.60 -6.09
C SER A 41 1.52 -10.05 -7.33
N GLY A 42 1.97 -9.69 -8.54
CA GLY A 42 1.39 -10.06 -9.83
C GLY A 42 1.83 -9.12 -10.96
N LEU A 43 1.20 -9.22 -12.13
CA LEU A 43 1.41 -8.24 -13.22
C LEU A 43 0.96 -6.84 -12.79
N GLY A 44 1.74 -5.81 -13.15
CA GLY A 44 1.50 -4.42 -12.75
C GLY A 44 1.60 -4.22 -11.23
N THR A 45 2.68 -4.71 -10.63
CA THR A 45 2.98 -4.46 -9.21
C THR A 45 3.85 -3.22 -9.07
N PHE A 46 3.57 -2.40 -8.06
CA PHE A 46 4.32 -1.20 -7.75
C PHE A 46 5.02 -1.31 -6.39
N GLY A 47 6.23 -0.79 -6.34
CA GLY A 47 7.03 -0.64 -5.13
C GLY A 47 7.09 0.82 -4.68
N LEU A 48 7.20 1.01 -3.37
CA LEU A 48 7.37 2.31 -2.72
C LEU A 48 7.83 2.16 -1.26
N VAL A 49 8.27 3.26 -0.65
CA VAL A 49 8.60 3.33 0.77
C VAL A 49 7.48 4.02 1.55
N LEU A 50 7.04 3.39 2.62
CA LEU A 50 6.12 3.96 3.60
C LEU A 50 6.86 4.29 4.88
N ARG A 51 6.50 5.41 5.50
CA ARG A 51 7.03 5.83 6.79
C ARG A 51 5.90 6.14 7.76
N ASN A 52 6.01 5.62 8.98
CA ASN A 52 5.10 5.99 10.05
C ASN A 52 5.43 7.43 10.50
N ARG A 53 4.40 8.27 10.60
CA ARG A 53 4.52 9.69 10.93
C ARG A 53 5.09 9.90 12.34
N GLN A 54 4.71 9.05 13.29
CA GLN A 54 5.06 9.16 14.71
C GLN A 54 6.33 8.36 15.05
N SER A 55 6.31 7.04 14.85
CA SER A 55 7.40 6.15 15.26
C SER A 55 8.62 6.21 14.34
N LYS A 56 8.48 6.85 13.16
CA LYS A 56 9.47 6.88 12.07
C LYS A 56 9.83 5.50 11.52
N ALA A 57 9.11 4.43 11.90
CA ALA A 57 9.26 3.10 11.33
C ALA A 57 9.07 3.12 9.81
N ALA A 58 9.83 2.29 9.10
CA ALA A 58 9.79 2.20 7.65
C ALA A 58 9.26 0.84 7.19
N LYS A 59 8.45 0.86 6.14
CA LYS A 59 8.00 -0.33 5.40
C LYS A 59 8.36 -0.16 3.94
N ILE A 60 9.11 -1.13 3.41
CA ILE A 60 9.54 -1.17 2.01
C ILE A 60 8.62 -2.14 1.28
N LEU A 61 7.86 -1.64 0.32
CA LEU A 61 6.97 -2.46 -0.50
C LEU A 61 7.65 -2.73 -1.83
N GLY A 62 7.73 -4.00 -2.25
CA GLY A 62 8.18 -4.35 -3.59
C GLY A 62 9.63 -4.79 -3.73
N TRP A 63 10.41 -4.77 -2.65
CA TRP A 63 11.79 -5.26 -2.64
C TRP A 63 11.96 -6.35 -1.60
N ARG A 64 12.80 -7.35 -1.91
CA ARG A 64 13.10 -8.46 -0.99
C ARG A 64 14.10 -8.08 0.09
N ASN A 65 14.98 -7.14 -0.20
CA ASN A 65 16.06 -6.69 0.66
C ASN A 65 16.42 -5.22 0.35
N GLY A 66 17.28 -4.63 1.18
CA GLY A 66 17.79 -3.27 1.02
C GLY A 66 18.53 -2.79 2.27
N ASP A 67 19.18 -1.63 2.18
CA ASP A 67 20.09 -1.12 3.21
C ASP A 67 19.41 -0.24 4.28
N PHE A 68 18.08 -0.22 4.35
CA PHE A 68 17.37 0.59 5.33
C PHE A 68 17.38 -0.06 6.73
N MET A 69 18.20 0.48 7.65
CA MET A 69 18.14 0.11 9.07
C MET A 69 16.72 0.33 9.63
N ASN A 70 16.20 -0.65 10.36
CA ASN A 70 14.86 -0.66 10.98
C ASN A 70 13.68 -0.62 9.99
N ALA A 71 13.87 -1.06 8.75
CA ALA A 71 12.79 -1.25 7.80
C ALA A 71 12.30 -2.70 7.76
N THR A 72 11.00 -2.88 7.47
CA THR A 72 10.44 -4.21 7.16
C THR A 72 10.06 -4.28 5.69
N TYR A 73 10.28 -5.44 5.07
CA TYR A 73 10.12 -5.66 3.63
C TYR A 73 8.87 -6.48 3.35
N HIS A 74 8.10 -6.05 2.36
CA HIS A 74 6.80 -6.64 2.01
C HIS A 74 6.63 -6.71 0.49
N ARG A 75 5.69 -7.53 0.01
CA ARG A 75 5.30 -7.56 -1.41
C ARG A 75 4.81 -6.19 -1.86
N GLY A 76 5.10 -5.85 -3.11
CA GLY A 76 4.56 -4.64 -3.74
C GLY A 76 3.05 -4.71 -3.92
N ILE A 77 2.43 -3.56 -4.16
CA ILE A 77 0.98 -3.44 -4.33
C ILE A 77 0.60 -3.62 -5.81
N SER A 78 -0.37 -4.49 -6.10
CA SER A 78 -0.89 -4.68 -7.46
C SER A 78 -1.80 -3.53 -7.88
N TYR A 79 -1.73 -3.11 -9.14
CA TYR A 79 -2.65 -2.12 -9.72
C TYR A 79 -4.12 -2.50 -9.55
N ARG A 80 -4.47 -3.81 -9.55
CA ARG A 80 -5.85 -4.28 -9.37
C ARG A 80 -6.42 -3.92 -8.00
N VAL A 81 -5.59 -3.91 -6.96
CA VAL A 81 -5.99 -3.49 -5.61
C VAL A 81 -6.35 -2.00 -5.61
N LEU A 82 -5.57 -1.20 -6.32
CA LEU A 82 -5.77 0.26 -6.42
C LEU A 82 -6.91 0.63 -7.36
N GLU A 83 -7.09 -0.11 -8.45
CA GLU A 83 -8.22 0.00 -9.37
C GLU A 83 -9.53 -0.29 -8.63
N ALA A 84 -9.59 -1.40 -7.89
CA ALA A 84 -10.74 -1.72 -7.04
C ALA A 84 -11.04 -0.60 -6.02
N TYR A 85 -10.02 -0.02 -5.40
CA TYR A 85 -10.20 1.13 -4.50
C TYR A 85 -10.79 2.36 -5.23
N ALA A 86 -10.30 2.66 -6.44
CA ALA A 86 -10.85 3.74 -7.26
C ALA A 86 -12.34 3.51 -7.59
N ASP A 87 -12.72 2.24 -7.82
CA ASP A 87 -14.11 1.81 -8.04
C ASP A 87 -14.93 1.64 -6.75
N ARG A 88 -14.42 2.15 -5.61
CA ARG A 88 -15.05 2.09 -4.27
C ARG A 88 -15.20 0.68 -3.68
N ILE A 89 -14.50 -0.31 -4.23
CA ILE A 89 -14.39 -1.66 -3.68
C ILE A 89 -13.18 -1.68 -2.72
N THR A 90 -13.44 -1.45 -1.42
CA THR A 90 -12.38 -1.17 -0.44
C THR A 90 -11.77 -2.41 0.26
N ASP A 91 -12.40 -3.58 0.18
CA ASP A 91 -11.89 -4.80 0.86
C ASP A 91 -10.46 -5.17 0.42
N PRO A 92 -10.10 -5.18 -0.89
CA PRO A 92 -8.77 -5.57 -1.32
C PRO A 92 -7.65 -4.70 -0.74
N ILE A 93 -7.83 -3.38 -0.71
CA ILE A 93 -6.81 -2.47 -0.17
C ILE A 93 -6.67 -2.59 1.35
N ARG A 94 -7.79 -2.86 2.05
CA ARG A 94 -7.76 -3.10 3.51
C ARG A 94 -7.02 -4.38 3.87
N ARG A 95 -7.34 -5.48 3.18
CA ARG A 95 -6.63 -6.76 3.38
C ARG A 95 -5.15 -6.63 3.08
N TYR A 96 -4.80 -5.91 2.02
CA TYR A 96 -3.39 -5.63 1.72
C TYR A 96 -2.72 -4.84 2.85
N PHE A 97 -3.37 -3.80 3.38
CA PHE A 97 -2.84 -3.02 4.52
C PHE A 97 -2.71 -3.83 5.81
N GLU A 98 -3.61 -4.78 6.06
CA GLU A 98 -3.49 -5.73 7.16
C GLU A 98 -2.32 -6.70 6.94
N GLU A 99 -2.18 -7.27 5.73
CA GLU A 99 -1.07 -8.17 5.37
C GLU A 99 0.29 -7.50 5.59
N VAL A 100 0.44 -6.24 5.17
CA VAL A 100 1.69 -5.50 5.34
C VAL A 100 1.84 -4.87 6.73
N GLY A 101 0.85 -5.06 7.61
CA GLY A 101 0.85 -4.56 8.99
C GLY A 101 0.84 -3.04 9.11
N LEU A 102 0.14 -2.36 8.22
CA LEU A 102 -0.17 -0.92 8.33
C LEU A 102 -1.34 -0.68 9.28
N VAL A 103 -2.32 -1.59 9.27
CA VAL A 103 -3.52 -1.56 10.11
C VAL A 103 -3.51 -2.77 11.03
N LEU A 104 -3.95 -2.59 12.28
CA LEU A 104 -4.11 -3.71 13.22
C LEU A 104 -5.36 -4.53 12.87
N PRO A 105 -5.26 -5.87 12.83
CA PRO A 105 -6.42 -6.72 12.58
C PRO A 105 -7.49 -6.47 13.65
N GLY A 106 -8.71 -6.14 13.22
CA GLY A 106 -9.83 -5.84 14.11
C GLY A 106 -10.03 -4.36 14.47
N VAL A 107 -9.10 -3.45 14.11
CA VAL A 107 -9.32 -1.98 14.19
C VAL A 107 -9.93 -1.46 12.87
N MET A 108 -10.76 -2.28 12.22
CA MET A 108 -11.67 -1.78 11.20
C MET A 108 -12.71 -0.92 11.91
N ARG A 109 -12.50 0.40 11.92
CA ARG A 109 -13.58 1.32 12.31
C ARG A 109 -14.77 1.00 11.41
N PRO A 110 -15.97 0.75 11.98
CA PRO A 110 -17.14 0.46 11.16
C PRO A 110 -17.32 1.60 10.16
N GLN A 111 -17.36 1.26 8.87
CA GLN A 111 -17.87 2.19 7.86
C GLN A 111 -19.26 2.57 8.35
N LYS A 112 -19.51 3.87 8.58
CA LYS A 112 -20.87 4.37 8.75
C LYS A 112 -21.64 3.93 7.51
N ALA A 113 -22.44 2.88 7.64
CA ALA A 113 -23.49 2.59 6.68
C ALA A 113 -24.34 3.86 6.59
N SER A 114 -24.26 4.56 5.47
CA SER A 114 -25.25 5.59 5.17
C SER A 114 -26.55 4.86 4.97
N ALA A 115 -27.35 4.77 6.04
CA ALA A 115 -28.76 4.47 5.95
C ALA A 115 -29.39 5.60 5.14
N ALA A 116 -29.66 5.34 3.86
CA ALA A 116 -30.53 6.17 3.06
C ALA A 116 -31.95 6.04 3.64
N LYS A 117 -32.55 7.20 3.92
CA LYS A 117 -33.92 7.37 4.37
C LYS A 117 -34.83 7.52 3.17
#